data_AF-H0T5Y1-F1
#
_entry.id   AF-H0T5Y1-F1
#
_cell.length_a   1.000
_cell.length_b   1.000
_cell.length_c   1.000
_cell.angle_alpha   90.00
_cell.angle_beta   90.00
_cell.angle_gamma   90.00
#
_symmetry.space_group_name_H-M   'P 1'
#
loop_
_entity.id
_entity.type
_entity.pdbx_description
1 polymer ?
#
loop_
_entity_poly.entity_id
_entity_poly.type
_entity_poly.pdbx_seq_one_letter_code
_entity_poly.pdbx_strand_id
1 'polypeptide(L)'
;MPPVRSMTGRGPPTDEMPMRDQCEPLKALQEWYASQCDGRWEHHHGIKIGTLDNPGWTLQVDLSATGLAERPFREVKVQGDDDGDWCHCRVRGKIFEAFCGPGHLGDVISIFLAWAIAAAREVQH
;
A
#
# COMPACT_ATOMS: atom_id res chain seq x y z
N MET A 1 -30.25 60.55 -10.60
CA MET A 1 -30.20 59.91 -9.26
C MET A 1 -29.96 58.40 -9.44
N PRO A 2 -29.27 57.75 -8.48
CA PRO A 2 -28.14 56.83 -8.74
C PRO A 2 -28.53 55.39 -9.10
N PRO A 3 -27.57 54.56 -9.56
CA PRO A 3 -27.80 53.17 -9.94
C PRO A 3 -27.92 52.24 -8.71
N VAL A 4 -28.80 51.24 -8.79
CA VAL A 4 -28.85 50.15 -7.82
C VAL A 4 -27.73 49.14 -8.12
N ARG A 5 -26.71 49.11 -7.26
CA ARG A 5 -25.80 47.97 -7.14
C ARG A 5 -26.57 46.84 -6.46
N SER A 6 -26.65 45.68 -7.08
CA SER A 6 -26.90 44.42 -6.38
C SER A 6 -25.72 43.50 -6.64
N MET A 7 -24.75 43.59 -5.73
CA MET A 7 -23.78 42.54 -5.51
C MET A 7 -24.53 41.38 -4.85
N THR A 8 -24.67 40.26 -5.57
CA THR A 8 -24.78 38.96 -4.92
C THR A 8 -23.78 38.05 -5.61
N GLY A 9 -22.60 37.97 -5.00
CA GLY A 9 -21.66 36.90 -5.28
C GLY A 9 -22.32 35.59 -4.89
N ARG A 10 -22.40 34.67 -5.85
CA ARG A 10 -22.52 33.25 -5.59
C ARG A 10 -21.40 32.59 -6.36
N GLY A 11 -20.18 32.73 -5.82
CA GLY A 11 -19.13 31.79 -6.15
C GLY A 11 -19.59 30.38 -5.77
N PRO A 12 -19.16 29.34 -6.50
CA PRO A 12 -19.59 27.98 -6.20
C PRO A 12 -19.16 27.60 -4.78
N PRO A 13 -20.07 27.15 -3.90
CA PRO A 13 -19.69 26.56 -2.64
C PRO A 13 -19.71 25.05 -2.81
N THR A 14 -18.58 24.50 -3.22
CA THR A 14 -18.22 23.14 -2.84
C THR A 14 -16.71 23.15 -2.87
N ASP A 15 -16.15 23.47 -1.71
CA ASP A 15 -15.18 22.61 -1.02
C ASP A 15 -15.06 21.24 -1.72
N GLU A 16 -14.36 21.21 -2.86
CA GLU A 16 -13.60 20.03 -3.27
C GLU A 16 -12.48 19.92 -2.24
N MET A 17 -12.88 19.49 -1.04
CA MET A 17 -12.00 18.91 -0.05
C MET A 17 -11.12 17.96 -0.84
N PRO A 18 -9.80 18.18 -0.91
CA PRO A 18 -8.93 17.24 -1.60
C PRO A 18 -9.28 15.87 -1.03
N MET A 19 -9.64 14.96 -1.95
CA MET A 19 -9.99 13.58 -1.64
C MET A 19 -9.05 13.11 -0.54
N ARG A 20 -9.63 12.95 0.65
CA ARG A 20 -8.93 12.92 1.92
C ARG A 20 -7.77 11.95 1.82
N ASP A 21 -6.62 12.39 2.30
CA ASP A 21 -5.39 11.63 2.52
C ASP A 21 -5.73 10.23 3.07
N GLN A 22 -5.96 9.30 2.16
CA GLN A 22 -5.93 7.87 2.36
C GLN A 22 -4.65 7.50 1.66
N CYS A 23 -3.56 7.29 2.43
CA CYS A 23 -2.25 6.88 1.94
C CYS A 23 -2.40 6.00 0.70
N GLU A 24 -2.15 6.56 -0.49
CA GLU A 24 -2.28 5.83 -1.75
C GLU A 24 -1.35 4.62 -1.64
N PRO A 25 -1.86 3.38 -1.48
CA PRO A 25 -1.01 2.26 -1.08
C PRO A 25 0.11 2.03 -2.08
N LEU A 26 -0.19 2.23 -3.37
CA LEU A 26 0.78 2.16 -4.44
C LEU A 26 1.85 3.25 -4.35
N LYS A 27 1.51 4.48 -3.99
CA LYS A 27 2.48 5.57 -3.81
C LYS A 27 3.42 5.27 -2.65
N ALA A 28 2.88 4.83 -1.51
CA ALA A 28 3.69 4.45 -0.36
C ALA A 28 4.59 3.23 -0.66
N LEU A 29 4.13 2.29 -1.52
CA LEU A 29 4.95 1.19 -2.01
C LEU A 29 6.09 1.67 -2.92
N GLN A 30 5.85 2.66 -3.78
CA GLN A 30 6.88 3.28 -4.61
C GLN A 30 7.95 3.96 -3.76
N GLU A 31 7.53 4.70 -2.73
CA GLU A 31 8.44 5.36 -1.78
C GLU A 31 9.26 4.32 -0.99
N TRP A 32 8.63 3.24 -0.51
CA TRP A 32 9.33 2.15 0.15
C TRP A 32 10.34 1.50 -0.79
N TYR A 33 9.95 1.16 -2.02
CA TYR A 33 10.85 0.58 -3.02
C TYR A 33 12.06 1.49 -3.27
N ALA A 34 11.84 2.78 -3.52
CA ALA A 34 12.91 3.75 -3.74
C ALA A 34 13.87 3.84 -2.54
N SER A 35 13.37 3.67 -1.32
CA SER A 35 14.21 3.66 -0.11
C SER A 35 15.08 2.40 0.03
N GLN A 36 14.74 1.30 -0.65
CA GLN A 36 15.56 0.08 -0.66
C GLN A 36 16.62 0.09 -1.76
N CYS A 37 16.47 0.94 -2.79
CA CYS A 37 17.45 1.06 -3.87
C CYS A 37 18.76 1.68 -3.37
N ASP A 38 19.78 0.86 -3.19
CA ASP A 38 21.09 1.24 -2.66
C ASP A 38 22.25 1.06 -3.68
N GLY A 39 21.94 0.75 -4.94
CA GLY A 39 22.92 0.43 -5.98
C GLY A 39 23.20 -1.06 -6.13
N ARG A 40 22.62 -1.92 -5.28
CA ARG A 40 22.81 -3.38 -5.30
C ARG A 40 21.50 -4.14 -5.21
N TRP A 41 20.60 -3.67 -4.36
CA TRP A 41 19.33 -4.35 -4.10
C TRP A 41 18.47 -4.45 -5.36
N GLU A 42 18.38 -3.37 -6.14
CA GLU A 42 17.59 -3.30 -7.37
C GLU A 42 18.07 -4.24 -8.49
N HIS A 43 19.32 -4.72 -8.40
CA HIS A 43 19.88 -5.65 -9.39
C HIS A 43 19.52 -7.11 -9.13
N HIS A 44 19.14 -7.47 -7.90
CA HIS A 44 18.95 -8.86 -7.47
C HIS A 44 17.59 -9.12 -6.81
N HIS A 45 16.94 -8.07 -6.32
CA HIS A 45 15.73 -8.11 -5.51
C HIS A 45 14.68 -7.16 -6.11
N GLY A 46 13.44 -7.27 -5.64
CA GLY A 46 12.38 -6.40 -6.13
C GLY A 46 10.99 -6.77 -5.63
N ILE A 47 10.02 -6.13 -6.26
CA ILE A 47 8.59 -6.32 -6.03
C ILE A 47 7.98 -6.92 -7.31
N LYS A 48 7.16 -7.95 -7.16
CA LYS A 48 6.37 -8.54 -8.25
C LYS A 48 4.89 -8.46 -7.89
N ILE A 49 4.12 -7.85 -8.79
CA ILE A 49 2.65 -7.90 -8.75
C ILE A 49 2.21 -8.71 -9.96
N GLY A 50 1.38 -9.71 -9.74
CA GLY A 50 0.85 -10.60 -10.77
C GLY A 50 -0.59 -10.96 -10.49
N THR A 51 -1.19 -11.74 -11.38
CA THR A 51 -2.55 -12.26 -11.23
C THR A 51 -2.51 -13.74 -10.85
N LEU A 52 -3.60 -14.22 -10.25
CA LEU A 52 -3.83 -15.65 -10.03
C LEU A 52 -4.63 -16.27 -11.19
N ASP A 53 -4.66 -17.60 -11.26
CA ASP A 53 -5.47 -18.35 -12.23
C ASP A 53 -6.98 -18.25 -11.93
N ASN A 54 -7.35 -17.89 -10.70
CA ASN A 54 -8.66 -17.40 -10.30
C ASN A 54 -8.60 -15.87 -10.12
N PRO A 55 -9.72 -15.12 -10.25
CA PRO A 55 -9.66 -13.67 -10.16
C PRO A 55 -9.00 -13.21 -8.86
N GLY A 56 -7.87 -12.52 -8.97
CA GLY A 56 -7.08 -12.11 -7.81
C GLY A 56 -5.67 -11.68 -8.16
N TRP A 57 -4.97 -11.20 -7.13
CA TRP A 57 -3.63 -10.67 -7.22
C TRP A 57 -2.65 -11.49 -6.40
N THR A 58 -1.40 -11.52 -6.86
CA THR A 58 -0.22 -11.95 -6.10
C THR A 58 0.67 -10.73 -5.90
N LEU A 59 1.15 -10.51 -4.70
CA LEU A 59 2.21 -9.58 -4.39
C LEU A 59 3.37 -10.35 -3.75
N GLN A 60 4.55 -10.22 -4.33
CA GLN A 60 5.80 -10.75 -3.76
C GLN A 60 6.77 -9.60 -3.56
N VAL A 61 7.31 -9.49 -2.35
CA VAL A 61 8.36 -8.51 -2.01
C VAL A 61 9.55 -9.28 -1.45
N ASP A 62 10.69 -9.17 -2.12
CA ASP A 62 11.93 -9.74 -1.61
C ASP A 62 12.42 -8.92 -0.42
N LEU A 63 12.65 -9.57 0.72
CA LEU A 63 13.11 -8.94 1.96
C LEU A 63 14.62 -9.14 2.14
N SER A 64 15.26 -9.90 1.26
CA SER A 64 16.70 -10.15 1.30
C SER A 64 17.48 -8.84 1.24
N ALA A 65 18.60 -8.78 1.95
CA ALA A 65 19.44 -7.59 2.08
C ALA A 65 18.70 -6.33 2.62
N THR A 66 17.50 -6.47 3.17
CA THR A 66 16.80 -5.41 3.90
C THR A 66 16.83 -5.70 5.41
N GLY A 67 16.56 -4.68 6.24
CA GLY A 67 16.37 -4.86 7.69
C GLY A 67 15.16 -5.73 8.07
N LEU A 68 14.36 -6.16 7.10
CA LEU A 68 13.16 -6.99 7.30
C LEU A 68 13.42 -8.49 7.14
N ALA A 69 14.61 -8.90 6.67
CA ALA A 69 14.93 -10.28 6.31
C ALA A 69 14.73 -11.30 7.46
N GLU A 70 14.99 -10.88 8.70
CA GLU A 70 14.91 -11.71 9.90
C GLU A 70 13.71 -11.34 10.79
N ARG A 71 12.86 -10.42 10.32
CA ARG A 71 11.77 -9.93 11.15
C ARG A 71 10.60 -10.92 11.12
N PRO A 72 10.05 -11.30 12.30
CA PRO A 72 8.88 -12.14 12.34
C PRO A 72 7.68 -11.41 11.72
N PHE A 73 6.96 -12.14 10.87
CA PHE A 73 5.68 -11.72 10.35
C PHE A 73 4.62 -12.70 10.83
N ARG A 74 3.57 -12.19 11.47
CA ARG A 74 2.40 -13.00 11.83
C ARG A 74 1.53 -13.16 10.59
N GLU A 75 1.35 -14.40 10.16
CA GLU A 75 0.48 -14.73 9.02
C GLU A 75 -0.92 -14.12 9.20
N VAL A 76 -1.41 -13.47 8.14
CA VAL A 76 -2.72 -12.84 8.09
C VAL A 76 -3.57 -13.61 7.10
N LYS A 77 -4.72 -14.09 7.53
CA LYS A 77 -5.75 -14.70 6.67
C LYS A 77 -7.08 -14.03 6.98
N VAL A 78 -7.68 -13.45 5.95
CA VAL A 78 -9.00 -12.82 6.02
C VAL A 78 -9.85 -13.47 4.94
N GLN A 79 -11.05 -13.86 5.33
CA GLN A 79 -12.09 -14.36 4.44
C GLN A 79 -13.36 -13.59 4.78
N GLY A 80 -13.83 -12.77 3.84
CA GLY A 80 -15.11 -12.09 3.89
C GLY A 80 -16.24 -12.96 3.36
N ASP A 81 -17.41 -12.35 3.25
CA ASP A 81 -18.66 -13.05 2.89
C ASP A 81 -18.79 -13.31 1.38
N ASP A 82 -18.09 -12.54 0.54
CA ASP A 82 -18.08 -12.67 -0.92
C ASP A 82 -16.86 -13.46 -1.43
N ASP A 83 -17.02 -14.19 -2.55
CA ASP A 83 -15.95 -15.00 -3.19
C ASP A 83 -14.68 -14.19 -3.55
N GLY A 84 -14.81 -12.87 -3.73
CA GLY A 84 -13.72 -11.95 -4.04
C GLY A 84 -13.17 -11.19 -2.84
N ASP A 85 -13.76 -11.35 -1.65
CA ASP A 85 -13.37 -10.65 -0.42
C ASP A 85 -12.48 -11.55 0.44
N TRP A 86 -11.20 -11.59 0.11
CA TRP A 86 -10.24 -12.40 0.85
C TRP A 86 -8.82 -11.90 0.65
N CYS A 87 -7.98 -12.14 1.66
CA CYS A 87 -6.55 -11.98 1.54
C CYS A 87 -5.77 -12.95 2.43
N HIS A 88 -4.57 -13.29 1.99
CA HIS A 88 -3.64 -14.13 2.71
C HIS A 88 -2.23 -13.57 2.55
N CYS A 89 -1.64 -13.09 3.65
CA CYS A 89 -0.28 -12.60 3.70
C CYS A 89 0.58 -13.50 4.59
N ARG A 90 1.81 -13.77 4.17
CA ARG A 90 2.82 -14.52 4.93
C ARG A 90 4.23 -14.10 4.55
N VAL A 91 5.21 -14.47 5.36
CA VAL A 91 6.63 -14.42 4.98
C VAL A 91 7.15 -15.85 4.89
N ARG A 92 7.76 -16.20 3.75
CA ARG A 92 8.39 -17.50 3.53
C ARG A 92 9.72 -17.29 2.82
N GLY A 93 10.80 -17.82 3.40
CA GLY A 93 12.13 -17.79 2.76
C GLY A 93 12.61 -16.38 2.41
N LYS A 94 12.39 -15.40 3.31
CA LYS A 94 12.72 -13.97 3.11
C LYS A 94 11.95 -13.28 1.99
N ILE A 95 10.82 -13.85 1.59
CA ILE A 95 9.89 -13.22 0.66
C ILE A 95 8.58 -12.99 1.42
N PHE A 96 8.10 -11.75 1.40
CA PHE A 96 6.72 -11.46 1.76
C PHE A 96 5.84 -11.85 0.58
N GLU A 97 4.92 -12.78 0.82
CA GLU A 97 3.95 -13.26 -0.16
C GLU A 97 2.55 -12.83 0.30
N ALA A 98 1.81 -12.19 -0.59
CA ALA A 98 0.39 -11.92 -0.41
C ALA A 98 -0.43 -12.38 -1.61
N PHE A 99 -1.60 -12.91 -1.30
CA PHE A 99 -2.61 -13.36 -2.25
C PHE A 99 -3.92 -12.71 -1.86
N CYS A 100 -4.67 -12.16 -2.80
CA CYS A 100 -5.94 -11.55 -2.47
C CYS A 100 -6.91 -11.56 -3.65
N GLY A 101 -8.18 -11.34 -3.34
CA GLY A 101 -9.19 -11.09 -4.37
C GLY A 101 -8.93 -9.79 -5.15
N PRO A 102 -9.67 -9.57 -6.25
CA PRO A 102 -9.37 -8.53 -7.23
C PRO A 102 -9.47 -7.09 -6.68
N GLY A 103 -10.26 -6.87 -5.63
CA GLY A 103 -10.44 -5.57 -4.98
C GLY A 103 -9.46 -5.24 -3.85
N HIS A 104 -8.61 -6.20 -3.45
CA HIS A 104 -7.85 -6.12 -2.18
C HIS A 104 -6.35 -5.88 -2.34
N LEU A 105 -5.89 -5.53 -3.56
CA LEU A 105 -4.47 -5.23 -3.79
C LEU A 105 -3.97 -4.09 -2.89
N GLY A 106 -4.81 -3.05 -2.70
CA GLY A 106 -4.49 -1.95 -1.79
C GLY A 106 -4.31 -2.42 -0.35
N ASP A 107 -5.20 -3.29 0.13
CA ASP A 107 -5.17 -3.81 1.50
C ASP A 107 -3.90 -4.61 1.79
N VAL A 108 -3.50 -5.51 0.89
CA VAL A 108 -2.29 -6.31 1.08
C VAL A 108 -1.01 -5.47 1.02
N ILE A 109 -0.99 -4.41 0.21
CA ILE A 109 0.10 -3.43 0.18
C ILE A 109 0.15 -2.68 1.52
N SER A 110 -1.00 -2.22 2.03
CA SER A 110 -1.07 -1.55 3.33
C SER A 110 -0.65 -2.44 4.49
N ILE A 111 -1.02 -3.73 4.48
CA ILE A 111 -0.57 -4.72 5.48
C ILE A 111 0.96 -4.86 5.45
N PHE A 112 1.54 -5.00 4.25
CA PHE A 112 2.98 -5.07 4.08
C PHE A 112 3.67 -3.81 4.62
N LEU A 113 3.20 -2.62 4.23
CA LEU A 113 3.81 -1.35 4.62
C LEU A 113 3.66 -1.06 6.11
N ALA A 114 2.49 -1.33 6.69
CA ALA A 114 2.26 -1.18 8.12
C ALA A 114 3.22 -2.06 8.93
N TRP A 115 3.44 -3.30 8.47
CA TRP A 115 4.50 -4.13 9.02
C TRP A 115 5.86 -3.48 8.77
N ALA A 116 6.32 -3.32 7.52
CA ALA A 116 7.64 -2.81 7.16
C ALA A 116 8.05 -1.51 7.89
N ILE A 117 7.15 -0.54 8.00
CA ILE A 117 7.41 0.76 8.64
C ILE A 117 7.43 0.64 10.17
N ALA A 118 6.65 -0.27 10.77
CA ALA A 118 6.72 -0.50 12.22
C ALA A 118 8.13 -0.94 12.67
N ALA A 119 8.94 -1.58 11.80
CA ALA A 119 10.33 -1.91 12.12
C ALA A 119 11.22 -0.68 12.19
N ALA A 120 10.99 0.32 11.35
CA ALA A 120 11.84 1.52 11.31
C ALA A 120 11.82 2.30 12.63
N ARG A 121 10.76 2.12 13.45
CA ARG A 121 10.62 2.74 14.79
C ARG A 121 11.35 1.99 15.90
N GLU A 122 11.70 0.71 15.70
CA GLU A 122 12.40 -0.11 16.71
C GLU A 122 13.93 0.05 16.64
N VAL A 123 14.47 0.53 15.51
CA VAL A 123 15.92 0.72 15.29
C VAL A 123 16.46 2.02 15.91
N GLN A 124 15.60 2.89 16.45
CA GLN A 124 15.98 4.18 17.05
C GLN A 124 16.19 4.16 18.58
N HIS A 125 16.29 2.99 19.21
CA HIS A 125 16.52 2.86 20.65
C HIS A 125 17.81 2.13 21.00
#